data_AF-A0A6G1X6T3-F1
#
_entry.id   AF-A0A6G1X6T3-F1
#
_cell.length_a   1.000
_cell.length_b   1.000
_cell.length_c   1.000
_cell.angle_alpha   90.00
_cell.angle_beta   90.00
_cell.angle_gamma   90.00
#
_symmetry.space_group_name_H-M   'P 1'
#
loop_
_entity.id
_entity.type
_entity.pdbx_description
1 polymer ?
#
loop_
_entity_poly.entity_id
_entity_poly.type
_entity_poly.pdbx_seq_one_letter_code
_entity_poly.pdbx_strand_id
1 'polypeptide(L)'
;MKTGYKKEGMDVMKNISYVLLITLILSIIIVNFDSKEQKVIKYFPFDESKEFTETSTNLKLLTEMDEDSYKIQWDIYSQLTEPVYLRQDISLLFVDGKLKGILNQWKEEANALTQKTVVNGEDSSHYEAITFHHGEVHYPDDVIKSIQDMTYDELYVIDSPHAPLESFKEPVEKNEKEWEQTLDHAKNQTLNYYWNELMNYYDLSAKDFLEIPLVNLWKYKNNSFPTLTNEQTRQVIGQLWEGLYKNYVTGIPSHNDHEFKAINTYMPIILVDHKGEFIFVLFKDPSGQHHRLIQRIPDFS
;
A
#
# COMPACT_ATOMS: atom_id res chain seq x y z
N MET A 1 8.42 6.98 75.84
CA MET A 1 7.77 7.93 74.90
C MET A 1 8.59 8.09 73.59
N LYS A 2 9.02 6.99 72.93
CA LYS A 2 9.79 7.04 71.66
C LYS A 2 9.38 5.98 70.62
N THR A 3 8.38 5.15 70.91
CA THR A 3 7.98 4.00 70.06
C THR A 3 6.75 4.27 69.18
N GLY A 4 5.98 5.35 69.42
CA GLY A 4 4.79 5.72 68.63
C GLY A 4 5.14 6.36 67.28
N TYR A 5 6.03 7.36 67.27
CA TYR A 5 6.42 8.09 66.06
C TYR A 5 7.07 7.22 64.97
N LYS A 6 7.75 6.14 65.36
CA LYS A 6 8.42 5.24 64.40
C LYS A 6 7.42 4.34 63.66
N LYS A 7 6.28 4.04 64.26
CA LYS A 7 5.23 3.18 63.66
C LYS A 7 4.38 3.98 62.67
N GLU A 8 3.98 5.20 63.05
CA GLU A 8 3.25 6.11 62.16
C GLU A 8 4.05 6.49 60.92
N GLY A 9 5.35 6.82 61.05
CA GLY A 9 6.20 7.11 59.89
C GLY A 9 6.37 5.92 58.95
N MET A 10 6.36 4.69 59.48
CA MET A 10 6.50 3.46 58.70
C MET A 10 5.21 3.09 57.95
N ASP A 11 4.05 3.38 58.52
CA ASP A 11 2.75 3.22 57.85
C ASP A 11 2.53 4.30 56.78
N VAL A 12 2.96 5.55 57.02
CA VAL A 12 2.96 6.61 56.01
C VAL A 12 3.89 6.27 54.84
N MET A 13 5.10 5.78 55.10
CA MET A 13 6.02 5.35 54.04
C MET A 13 5.48 4.16 53.24
N LYS A 14 4.78 3.21 53.88
CA LYS A 14 4.09 2.12 53.18
C LYS A 14 2.98 2.64 52.28
N ASN A 15 2.16 3.57 52.76
CA ASN A 15 1.08 4.17 51.96
C ASN A 15 1.62 4.95 50.76
N ILE A 16 2.71 5.70 50.93
CA ILE A 16 3.40 6.39 49.82
C ILE A 16 3.95 5.37 48.82
N SER A 17 4.54 4.27 49.29
CA SER A 17 5.04 3.20 48.42
C SER A 17 3.93 2.51 47.63
N TYR A 18 2.75 2.29 48.22
CA TYR A 18 1.59 1.74 47.52
C TYR A 18 1.05 2.69 46.47
N VAL A 19 0.95 3.99 46.77
CA VAL A 19 0.51 4.99 45.81
C VAL A 19 1.47 5.06 44.62
N LEU A 20 2.79 5.06 44.87
CA LEU A 20 3.81 5.06 43.82
C LEU A 20 3.73 3.81 42.94
N LEU A 21 3.52 2.64 43.56
CA LEU A 21 3.36 1.37 42.84
C LEU A 21 2.10 1.37 41.96
N ILE A 22 0.98 1.88 42.47
CA ILE A 22 -0.28 2.00 41.71
C ILE A 22 -0.12 2.97 40.55
N THR A 23 0.53 4.13 40.75
CA THR A 23 0.80 5.08 39.66
C THR A 23 1.73 4.50 38.60
N LEU A 24 2.73 3.70 39.00
CA LEU A 24 3.62 3.02 38.06
C LEU A 24 2.85 1.98 37.24
N ILE A 25 2.02 1.15 37.88
CA ILE A 25 1.18 0.16 37.19
C ILE A 25 0.19 0.85 36.23
N LEU A 26 -0.46 1.94 36.65
CA LEU A 26 -1.37 2.71 35.79
C LEU A 26 -0.63 3.34 34.62
N SER A 27 0.59 3.85 34.82
CA SER A 27 1.40 4.41 33.74
C SER A 27 1.80 3.34 32.71
N ILE A 28 2.13 2.13 33.17
CA ILE A 28 2.43 0.99 32.29
C ILE A 28 1.16 0.58 31.52
N ILE A 29 -0.01 0.55 32.16
CA ILE A 29 -1.27 0.24 31.49
C ILE A 29 -1.60 1.29 30.43
N ILE A 30 -1.48 2.59 30.73
CA ILE A 30 -1.76 3.68 29.78
C ILE A 30 -0.78 3.66 28.59
N VAL A 31 0.51 3.43 28.84
CA VAL A 31 1.53 3.35 27.76
C VAL A 31 1.33 2.11 26.88
N ASN A 32 0.79 1.00 27.42
CA ASN A 32 0.52 -0.21 26.65
C ASN A 32 -0.90 -0.27 26.06
N PHE A 33 -1.81 0.62 26.47
CA PHE A 33 -3.14 0.75 25.86
C PHE A 33 -3.17 1.63 24.62
N ASP A 34 -2.04 2.24 24.26
CA ASP A 34 -1.84 2.80 22.92
C ASP A 34 -1.53 1.65 21.95
N SER A 35 -2.45 0.68 21.86
CA SER A 35 -2.53 -0.16 20.68
C SER A 35 -2.80 0.81 19.55
N LYS A 36 -1.78 1.13 18.75
CA LYS A 36 -1.96 1.84 17.48
C LYS A 36 -3.01 1.07 16.69
N GLU A 37 -4.26 1.50 16.81
CA GLU A 37 -5.36 1.01 16.02
C GLU A 37 -5.00 1.39 14.59
N GLN A 38 -4.44 0.45 13.84
CA GLN A 38 -4.15 0.67 12.45
C GLN A 38 -5.50 0.88 11.78
N LYS A 39 -5.80 2.12 11.40
CA LYS A 39 -7.04 2.43 10.68
C LYS A 39 -7.03 1.61 9.39
N VAL A 40 -8.06 0.79 9.25
CA VAL A 40 -8.20 -0.18 8.16
C VAL A 40 -8.92 0.49 7.01
N ILE A 41 -8.41 0.34 5.79
CA ILE A 41 -9.19 0.70 4.60
C ILE A 41 -10.41 -0.20 4.54
N LYS A 42 -11.60 0.40 4.61
CA LYS A 42 -12.85 -0.32 4.48
C LYS A 42 -13.69 0.29 3.35
N TYR A 43 -14.23 -0.58 2.51
CA TYR A 43 -15.15 -0.15 1.48
C TYR A 43 -16.54 0.15 2.05
N PHE A 44 -17.06 1.33 1.71
CA PHE A 44 -18.45 1.72 1.85
C PHE A 44 -18.99 2.20 0.50
N PRO A 45 -20.32 2.21 0.30
CA PRO A 45 -20.91 2.82 -0.90
C PRO A 45 -20.36 4.23 -1.15
N PHE A 46 -20.16 4.59 -2.41
CA PHE A 46 -19.52 5.87 -2.73
C PHE A 46 -20.39 7.06 -2.35
N ASP A 47 -19.73 8.14 -1.93
CA ASP A 47 -20.38 9.43 -1.92
C ASP A 47 -20.31 10.08 -3.32
N GLU A 48 -21.47 10.32 -3.92
CA GLU A 48 -21.57 10.95 -5.24
C GLU A 48 -21.41 12.47 -5.21
N SER A 49 -21.40 13.09 -4.03
CA SER A 49 -21.32 14.54 -3.86
C SER A 49 -19.90 15.03 -3.52
N LYS A 50 -18.97 14.12 -3.22
CA LYS A 50 -17.60 14.42 -2.84
C LYS A 50 -16.63 13.65 -3.72
N GLU A 51 -15.58 14.34 -4.16
CA GLU A 51 -14.53 13.78 -4.99
C GLU A 51 -13.20 14.45 -4.67
N PHE A 52 -12.11 13.77 -5.04
CA PHE A 52 -10.77 14.35 -4.99
C PHE A 52 -10.65 15.47 -6.02
N THR A 53 -10.20 16.63 -5.58
CA THR A 53 -9.91 17.77 -6.47
C THR A 53 -8.54 17.66 -7.10
N GLU A 54 -7.60 17.02 -6.41
CA GLU A 54 -6.25 16.78 -6.90
C GLU A 54 -5.69 15.50 -6.27
N THR A 55 -5.00 14.69 -7.07
CA THR A 55 -4.26 13.51 -6.64
C THR A 55 -2.99 13.38 -7.48
N SER A 56 -1.88 12.96 -6.86
CA SER A 56 -0.67 12.65 -7.60
C SER A 56 0.22 11.64 -6.88
N THR A 57 0.95 10.89 -7.69
CA THR A 57 2.14 10.12 -7.33
C THR A 57 3.27 10.65 -8.19
N ASN A 58 4.44 10.89 -7.61
CA ASN A 58 5.60 11.37 -8.36
C ASN A 58 6.88 10.65 -7.96
N LEU A 59 7.60 10.15 -8.96
CA LEU A 59 8.95 9.63 -8.89
C LEU A 59 9.87 10.58 -9.65
N LYS A 60 10.99 10.92 -9.01
CA LYS A 60 12.00 11.82 -9.59
C LYS A 60 13.39 11.45 -9.14
N LEU A 61 14.33 11.38 -10.08
CA LEU A 61 15.76 11.30 -9.79
C LEU A 61 16.24 12.62 -9.15
N LEU A 62 16.90 12.53 -7.99
CA LEU A 62 17.45 13.70 -7.30
C LEU A 62 18.89 14.00 -7.70
N THR A 63 19.79 13.06 -7.48
CA THR A 63 21.25 13.22 -7.59
C THR A 63 21.92 11.87 -7.35
N GLU A 64 23.05 11.65 -8.01
CA GLU A 64 24.01 10.57 -7.80
C GLU A 64 24.72 10.73 -6.43
N MET A 65 24.80 9.68 -5.63
CA MET A 65 25.46 9.70 -4.32
C MET A 65 26.94 9.30 -4.41
N ASP A 66 27.23 8.26 -5.21
CA ASP A 66 28.51 7.57 -5.41
C ASP A 66 28.52 6.98 -6.85
N GLU A 67 29.65 6.44 -7.34
CA GLU A 67 29.81 5.95 -8.73
C GLU A 67 28.73 4.95 -9.21
N ASP A 68 28.05 4.23 -8.31
CA ASP A 68 27.04 3.21 -8.64
C ASP A 68 25.71 3.36 -7.83
N SER A 69 25.44 4.55 -7.26
CA SER A 69 24.23 4.72 -6.43
C SER A 69 23.58 6.10 -6.54
N TYR A 70 22.25 6.13 -6.41
CA TYR A 70 21.46 7.35 -6.60
C TYR A 70 20.24 7.42 -5.68
N LYS A 71 19.62 8.60 -5.65
CA LYS A 71 18.42 8.86 -4.85
C LYS A 71 17.21 9.14 -5.72
N ILE A 72 16.13 8.40 -5.47
CA ILE A 72 14.81 8.66 -6.05
C ILE A 72 13.92 9.30 -4.99
N GLN A 73 13.39 10.47 -5.31
CA GLN A 73 12.31 11.10 -4.56
C GLN A 73 10.99 10.45 -4.93
N TRP A 74 10.21 10.09 -3.91
CA TRP A 74 8.88 9.53 -4.05
C TRP A 74 7.89 10.36 -3.24
N ASP A 75 7.03 11.09 -3.96
CA ASP A 75 6.05 12.03 -3.41
C ASP A 75 4.62 11.57 -3.72
N ILE A 76 3.72 11.74 -2.75
CA ILE A 76 2.29 11.49 -2.87
C ILE A 76 1.54 12.71 -2.35
N TYR A 77 0.52 13.12 -3.10
CA TYR A 77 -0.38 14.20 -2.70
C TYR A 77 -1.83 13.85 -3.01
N SER A 78 -2.74 14.26 -2.14
CA SER A 78 -4.18 14.22 -2.42
C SER A 78 -4.94 15.32 -1.70
N GLN A 79 -5.96 15.86 -2.36
CA GLN A 79 -6.76 16.99 -1.86
C GLN A 79 -8.26 16.81 -2.13
N LEU A 80 -9.06 17.31 -1.19
CA LEU A 80 -10.50 17.49 -1.26
C LEU A 80 -10.86 18.95 -1.04
N THR A 81 -12.04 19.36 -1.51
CA THR A 81 -12.61 20.68 -1.23
C THR A 81 -12.82 20.91 0.26
N GLU A 82 -13.27 19.87 0.97
CA GLU A 82 -13.65 19.93 2.38
C GLU A 82 -12.99 18.78 3.17
N PRO A 83 -12.73 18.95 4.47
CA PRO A 83 -12.30 17.85 5.32
C PRO A 83 -13.34 16.73 5.37
N VAL A 84 -12.86 15.50 5.52
CA VAL A 84 -13.68 14.31 5.75
C VAL A 84 -13.18 13.58 7.00
N TYR A 85 -14.01 12.68 7.52
CA TYR A 85 -13.79 12.03 8.81
C TYR A 85 -12.43 11.33 8.87
N LEU A 86 -12.14 10.47 7.88
CA LEU A 86 -10.87 9.77 7.77
C LEU A 86 -10.31 9.91 6.36
N ARG A 87 -9.01 10.17 6.26
CA ARG A 87 -8.24 10.12 5.02
C ARG A 87 -7.14 9.09 5.14
N GLN A 88 -6.88 8.35 4.08
CA GLN A 88 -5.77 7.41 4.01
C GLN A 88 -5.22 7.29 2.59
N ASP A 89 -3.92 7.51 2.45
CA ASP A 89 -3.20 7.36 1.19
C ASP A 89 -2.15 6.26 1.33
N ILE A 90 -2.24 5.26 0.46
CA ILE A 90 -1.33 4.11 0.44
C ILE A 90 -0.64 4.04 -0.90
N SER A 91 0.69 4.00 -0.87
CA SER A 91 1.51 3.93 -2.07
C SER A 91 2.46 2.74 -2.00
N LEU A 92 2.57 2.00 -3.09
CA LEU A 92 3.44 0.85 -3.25
C LEU A 92 4.48 1.17 -4.32
N LEU A 93 5.76 1.07 -3.97
CA LEU A 93 6.87 1.26 -4.90
C LEU A 93 7.46 -0.09 -5.28
N PHE A 94 7.47 -0.39 -6.56
CA PHE A 94 8.12 -1.54 -7.16
C PHE A 94 9.38 -1.10 -7.92
N VAL A 95 10.42 -1.93 -7.84
CA VAL A 95 11.65 -1.78 -8.63
C VAL A 95 11.91 -3.12 -9.30
N ASP A 96 11.95 -3.11 -10.63
CA ASP A 96 12.07 -4.30 -11.48
C ASP A 96 11.09 -5.42 -11.07
N GLY A 97 9.85 -5.03 -10.77
CA GLY A 97 8.80 -5.94 -10.36
C GLY A 97 8.86 -6.45 -8.92
N LYS A 98 9.78 -5.96 -8.07
CA LYS A 98 9.83 -6.30 -6.64
C LYS A 98 9.39 -5.13 -5.76
N LEU A 99 8.59 -5.40 -4.74
CA LEU A 99 8.16 -4.37 -3.79
C LEU A 99 9.35 -3.85 -2.97
N LYS A 100 9.68 -2.58 -3.09
CA LYS A 100 10.78 -1.93 -2.35
C LYS A 100 10.30 -1.04 -1.22
N GLY A 101 9.11 -0.46 -1.35
CA GLY A 101 8.60 0.49 -0.37
C GLY A 101 7.09 0.47 -0.26
N ILE A 102 6.62 0.79 0.94
CA ILE A 102 5.22 1.06 1.24
C ILE A 102 5.17 2.39 1.98
N LEU A 103 4.40 3.33 1.47
CA LEU A 103 3.99 4.53 2.21
C LEU A 103 2.52 4.39 2.58
N ASN A 104 2.21 4.69 3.84
CA ASN A 104 0.86 4.65 4.36
C ASN A 104 0.71 5.79 5.37
N GLN A 105 -0.09 6.79 5.01
CA GLN A 105 -0.45 7.88 5.90
C GLN A 105 -1.96 7.95 6.00
N TRP A 106 -2.44 8.06 7.22
CA TRP A 106 -3.83 8.38 7.50
C TRP A 106 -3.93 9.61 8.40
N LYS A 107 -5.06 10.31 8.31
CA LYS A 107 -5.37 11.46 9.15
C LYS A 107 -6.89 11.64 9.25
N GLU A 108 -7.36 11.93 10.45
CA GLU A 108 -8.75 12.32 10.67
C GLU A 108 -8.96 13.81 10.41
N GLU A 109 -10.19 14.19 10.03
CA GLU A 109 -10.61 15.59 9.83
C GLU A 109 -9.66 16.37 8.91
N ALA A 110 -9.28 15.76 7.78
CA ALA A 110 -8.30 16.30 6.85
C ALA A 110 -8.86 16.44 5.44
N ASN A 111 -8.56 17.56 4.79
CA ASN A 111 -8.85 17.77 3.37
C ASN A 111 -7.63 17.53 2.48
N ALA A 112 -6.42 17.40 3.02
CA ALA A 112 -5.22 17.08 2.24
C ALA A 112 -4.27 16.12 2.97
N LEU A 113 -3.59 15.27 2.19
CA LEU A 113 -2.47 14.44 2.64
C LEU A 113 -1.25 14.70 1.75
N THR A 114 -0.05 14.61 2.35
CA THR A 114 1.21 14.77 1.65
C THR A 114 2.24 13.83 2.27
N GLN A 115 2.79 12.95 1.45
CA GLN A 115 3.86 12.03 1.83
C GLN A 115 5.05 12.29 0.93
N LYS A 116 6.25 12.27 1.52
CA LYS A 116 7.49 12.48 0.80
C LYS A 116 8.57 11.62 1.42
N THR A 117 9.24 10.82 0.60
CA THR A 117 10.40 10.04 1.02
C THR A 117 11.46 10.05 -0.06
N VAL A 118 12.64 9.56 0.31
CA VAL A 118 13.73 9.30 -0.61
C VAL A 118 14.12 7.84 -0.46
N VAL A 119 14.22 7.15 -1.59
CA VAL A 119 14.71 5.78 -1.65
C VAL A 119 16.06 5.76 -2.36
N ASN A 120 16.94 4.87 -1.92
CA ASN A 120 18.21 4.65 -2.61
C ASN A 120 17.98 3.67 -3.75
N GLY A 121 18.62 3.96 -4.88
CA GLY A 121 18.69 3.12 -6.06
C GLY A 121 20.14 2.78 -6.39
N GLU A 122 20.30 1.66 -7.08
CA GLU A 122 21.55 1.11 -7.57
C GLU A 122 21.24 0.53 -8.96
N ASP A 123 22.24 0.52 -9.84
CA ASP A 123 22.13 0.01 -11.21
C ASP A 123 21.03 0.66 -12.07
N SER A 124 21.00 0.29 -13.35
CA SER A 124 19.87 0.63 -14.22
C SER A 124 18.61 -0.13 -13.81
N SER A 125 17.53 0.59 -13.52
CA SER A 125 16.31 0.02 -12.94
C SER A 125 15.04 0.70 -13.46
N HIS A 126 13.92 -0.04 -13.42
CA HIS A 126 12.58 0.50 -13.67
C HIS A 126 11.78 0.60 -12.36
N TYR A 127 11.39 1.83 -12.02
CA TYR A 127 10.58 2.16 -10.85
C TYR A 127 9.13 2.35 -11.24
N GLU A 128 8.21 1.67 -10.54
CA GLU A 128 6.76 1.75 -10.76
C GLU A 128 6.08 2.01 -9.40
N ALA A 129 5.35 3.11 -9.27
CA ALA A 129 4.61 3.44 -8.07
C ALA A 129 3.11 3.51 -8.35
N ILE A 130 2.30 2.79 -7.57
CA ILE A 130 0.84 2.90 -7.57
C ILE A 130 0.35 3.38 -6.21
N THR A 131 -0.56 4.36 -6.22
CA THR A 131 -1.17 4.90 -5.02
C THR A 131 -2.68 4.75 -5.05
N PHE A 132 -3.24 4.31 -3.93
CA PHE A 132 -4.66 4.36 -3.63
C PHE A 132 -4.94 5.48 -2.64
N HIS A 133 -5.80 6.41 -3.02
CA HIS A 133 -6.27 7.51 -2.17
C HIS A 133 -7.66 7.16 -1.69
N HIS A 134 -7.87 7.22 -0.37
CA HIS A 134 -9.12 6.83 0.26
C HIS A 134 -9.60 7.91 1.24
N GLY A 135 -10.91 8.06 1.33
CA GLY A 135 -11.54 8.83 2.39
C GLY A 135 -12.84 8.18 2.84
N GLU A 136 -13.12 8.30 4.14
CA GLU A 136 -14.40 7.94 4.75
C GLU A 136 -15.14 9.21 5.12
N VAL A 137 -16.39 9.29 4.69
CA VAL A 137 -17.30 10.41 4.94
C VAL A 137 -18.40 9.93 5.87
N HIS A 138 -18.51 10.56 7.03
CA HIS A 138 -19.52 10.23 8.03
C HIS A 138 -20.66 11.23 7.94
N TYR A 139 -21.87 10.71 7.78
CA TYR A 139 -23.12 11.47 7.81
C TYR A 139 -23.89 11.17 9.10
N PRO A 140 -24.94 11.94 9.44
CA PRO A 140 -25.88 11.57 10.48
C PRO A 140 -26.47 10.17 10.28
N ASP A 141 -27.01 9.58 11.36
CA ASP A 141 -27.63 8.25 11.36
C ASP A 141 -26.66 7.10 11.00
N ASP A 142 -25.38 7.24 11.37
CA ASP A 142 -24.31 6.25 11.16
C ASP A 142 -24.10 5.84 9.70
N VAL A 143 -24.48 6.71 8.76
CA VAL A 143 -24.23 6.49 7.33
C VAL A 143 -22.78 6.84 7.02
N ILE A 144 -21.99 5.83 6.68
CA ILE A 144 -20.60 5.97 6.25
C ILE A 144 -20.53 5.71 4.75
N LYS A 145 -19.79 6.57 4.04
CA LYS A 145 -19.54 6.45 2.61
C LYS A 145 -18.06 6.57 2.30
N SER A 146 -17.65 6.02 1.16
CA SER A 146 -16.27 6.13 0.69
C SER A 146 -16.13 7.15 -0.43
N ILE A 147 -14.95 7.72 -0.52
CA ILE A 147 -14.42 8.38 -1.70
C ILE A 147 -13.07 7.75 -2.01
N GLN A 148 -12.73 7.59 -3.27
CA GLN A 148 -11.47 6.97 -3.66
C GLN A 148 -10.92 7.51 -4.97
N ASP A 149 -9.61 7.40 -5.13
CA ASP A 149 -8.93 7.60 -6.39
C ASP A 149 -7.66 6.72 -6.49
N MET A 150 -7.11 6.58 -7.68
CA MET A 150 -5.82 5.94 -7.91
C MET A 150 -4.93 6.81 -8.79
N THR A 151 -3.65 6.87 -8.45
CA THR A 151 -2.61 7.49 -9.27
C THR A 151 -1.44 6.55 -9.45
N TYR A 152 -0.66 6.81 -10.48
CA TYR A 152 0.50 6.01 -10.85
C TYR A 152 1.58 6.92 -11.41
N ASP A 153 2.82 6.50 -11.22
CA ASP A 153 3.96 7.09 -11.88
C ASP A 153 5.05 6.04 -12.09
N GLU A 154 5.89 6.26 -13.09
CA GLU A 154 7.05 5.42 -13.35
C GLU A 154 8.29 6.26 -13.68
N LEU A 155 9.44 5.63 -13.52
CA LEU A 155 10.73 6.24 -13.83
C LEU A 155 11.72 5.15 -14.23
N TYR A 156 12.29 5.29 -15.42
CA TYR A 156 13.47 4.55 -15.83
C TYR A 156 14.70 5.33 -15.38
N VAL A 157 15.65 4.65 -14.76
CA VAL A 157 16.95 5.22 -14.38
C VAL A 157 18.03 4.38 -15.04
N ILE A 158 18.92 5.04 -15.76
CA ILE A 158 20.01 4.41 -16.50
C ILE A 158 21.32 4.80 -15.83
N ASP A 159 21.89 3.82 -15.15
CA ASP A 159 23.22 3.89 -14.55
C ASP A 159 24.17 3.05 -15.42
N SER A 160 25.03 3.74 -16.17
CA SER A 160 25.92 3.14 -17.16
C SER A 160 27.37 3.57 -16.87
N PRO A 161 28.35 2.65 -16.83
CA PRO A 161 29.75 2.98 -16.52
C PRO A 161 30.41 4.01 -17.46
N HIS A 162 29.76 4.33 -18.58
CA HIS A 162 30.31 5.18 -19.64
C HIS A 162 29.44 6.41 -19.95
N ALA A 163 28.35 6.64 -19.21
CA ALA A 163 27.48 7.79 -19.40
C ALA A 163 27.07 8.38 -18.04
N PRO A 164 26.76 9.69 -17.97
CA PRO A 164 26.13 10.25 -16.79
C PRO A 164 24.84 9.52 -16.45
N LEU A 165 24.48 9.52 -15.17
CA LEU A 165 23.20 9.02 -14.70
C LEU A 165 22.05 9.76 -15.41
N GLU A 166 21.20 9.00 -16.10
CA GLU A 166 20.07 9.53 -16.85
C GLU A 166 18.76 8.94 -16.32
N SER A 167 17.65 9.68 -16.44
CA SER A 167 16.33 9.17 -16.11
C SER A 167 15.26 9.75 -17.00
N PHE A 168 14.29 8.94 -17.38
CA PHE A 168 13.16 9.33 -18.20
C PHE A 168 11.89 8.59 -17.77
N LYS A 169 10.73 9.14 -18.15
CA LYS A 169 9.42 8.50 -17.89
C LYS A 169 8.81 7.97 -19.16
N GLU A 170 8.76 8.83 -20.17
CA GLU A 170 8.34 8.48 -21.52
C GLU A 170 9.56 8.58 -22.43
N PRO A 171 9.92 7.52 -23.17
CA PRO A 171 11.10 7.52 -24.00
C PRO A 171 10.84 8.30 -25.29
N VAL A 172 11.61 9.37 -25.49
CA VAL A 172 11.57 10.23 -26.68
C VAL A 172 12.64 9.79 -27.66
N GLU A 173 13.86 9.60 -27.16
CA GLU A 173 15.05 9.31 -27.95
C GLU A 173 15.21 7.81 -28.25
N LYS A 174 16.02 7.47 -29.26
CA LYS A 174 16.22 6.08 -29.69
C LYS A 174 16.86 5.22 -28.59
N ASN A 175 17.84 5.76 -27.89
CA ASN A 175 18.51 5.09 -26.76
C ASN A 175 17.54 4.85 -25.60
N GLU A 176 16.69 5.82 -25.25
CA GLU A 176 15.68 5.66 -24.19
C GLU A 176 14.71 4.51 -24.51
N LYS A 177 14.27 4.38 -25.77
CA LYS A 177 13.41 3.27 -26.20
C LYS A 177 14.11 1.91 -26.13
N GLU A 178 15.40 1.87 -26.46
CA GLU A 178 16.20 0.64 -26.33
C GLU A 178 16.38 0.24 -24.86
N TRP A 179 16.56 1.22 -23.97
CA TRP A 179 16.67 1.01 -22.53
C TRP A 179 15.35 0.56 -21.90
N GLU A 180 14.24 1.24 -22.20
CA GLU A 180 12.89 0.84 -21.81
C GLU A 180 12.66 -0.63 -22.20
N GLN A 181 12.85 -0.96 -23.48
CA GLN A 181 12.66 -2.33 -23.98
C GLN A 181 13.52 -3.35 -23.23
N THR A 182 14.78 -3.02 -22.92
CA THR A 182 15.70 -3.92 -22.24
C THR A 182 15.25 -4.17 -20.80
N LEU A 183 14.96 -3.10 -20.04
CA LEU A 183 14.53 -3.18 -18.66
C LEU A 183 13.16 -3.86 -18.54
N ASP A 184 12.20 -3.49 -19.38
CA ASP A 184 10.88 -4.11 -19.42
C ASP A 184 10.96 -5.58 -19.81
N HIS A 185 11.80 -5.95 -20.77
CA HIS A 185 11.95 -7.35 -21.15
C HIS A 185 12.48 -8.19 -19.98
N ALA A 186 13.51 -7.72 -19.28
CA ALA A 186 14.08 -8.40 -18.12
C ALA A 186 13.07 -8.52 -16.97
N LYS A 187 12.39 -7.42 -16.63
CA LYS A 187 11.31 -7.37 -15.62
C LYS A 187 10.20 -8.35 -15.97
N ASN A 188 9.63 -8.23 -17.17
CA ASN A 188 8.46 -8.99 -17.59
C ASN A 188 8.78 -10.48 -17.75
N GLN A 189 9.98 -10.86 -18.20
CA GLN A 189 10.39 -12.26 -18.23
C GLN A 189 10.35 -12.87 -16.83
N THR A 190 10.87 -12.14 -15.83
CA THR A 190 10.89 -12.59 -14.44
C THR A 190 9.49 -12.67 -13.84
N LEU A 191 8.68 -11.62 -14.02
CA LEU A 191 7.31 -11.57 -13.50
C LEU A 191 6.41 -12.62 -14.17
N ASN A 192 6.50 -12.81 -15.49
CA ASN A 192 5.72 -13.82 -16.19
C ASN A 192 6.07 -15.23 -15.72
N TYR A 193 7.35 -15.54 -15.49
CA TYR A 193 7.73 -16.82 -14.90
C TYR A 193 7.09 -17.01 -13.51
N TYR A 194 7.20 -15.99 -12.66
CA TYR A 194 6.64 -15.99 -11.31
C TYR A 194 5.11 -16.13 -11.29
N TRP A 195 4.39 -15.39 -12.13
CA TRP A 195 2.92 -15.45 -12.22
C TRP A 195 2.44 -16.77 -12.81
N ASN A 196 3.11 -17.29 -13.83
CA ASN A 196 2.79 -18.60 -14.40
C ASN A 196 2.96 -19.72 -13.36
N GLU A 197 3.99 -19.65 -12.52
CA GLU A 197 4.16 -20.60 -11.42
C GLU A 197 2.99 -20.54 -10.43
N LEU A 198 2.57 -19.34 -10.01
CA LEU A 198 1.42 -19.13 -9.13
C LEU A 198 0.11 -19.65 -9.74
N MET A 199 -0.14 -19.32 -11.01
CA MET A 199 -1.34 -19.76 -11.73
C MET A 199 -1.37 -21.29 -11.86
N ASN A 200 -0.25 -21.91 -12.21
CA ASN A 200 -0.13 -23.36 -12.28
C ASN A 200 -0.35 -24.02 -10.91
N TYR A 201 0.18 -23.46 -9.82
CA TYR A 201 -0.02 -23.99 -8.47
C TYR A 201 -1.49 -24.03 -8.06
N TYR A 202 -2.30 -23.06 -8.51
CA TYR A 202 -3.72 -22.96 -8.19
C TYR A 202 -4.65 -23.50 -9.28
N ASP A 203 -4.10 -24.19 -10.31
CA ASP A 203 -4.84 -24.71 -11.47
C ASP A 203 -5.67 -23.64 -12.20
N LEU A 204 -5.13 -22.41 -12.29
CA LEU A 204 -5.77 -21.28 -12.98
C LEU A 204 -5.22 -21.14 -14.41
N SER A 205 -6.11 -21.02 -15.40
CA SER A 205 -5.72 -20.87 -16.80
C SER A 205 -5.80 -19.41 -17.24
N ALA A 206 -4.69 -18.86 -17.71
CA ALA A 206 -4.58 -17.49 -18.27
C ALA A 206 -5.74 -17.11 -19.22
N LYS A 207 -6.22 -18.04 -20.05
CA LYS A 207 -7.30 -17.81 -21.02
C LYS A 207 -8.65 -17.42 -20.38
N ASP A 208 -8.85 -17.79 -19.12
CA ASP A 208 -10.12 -17.59 -18.40
C ASP A 208 -10.14 -16.25 -17.66
N PHE A 209 -9.01 -15.53 -17.62
CA PHE A 209 -8.85 -14.31 -16.84
C PHE A 209 -8.28 -13.16 -17.64
N LEU A 210 -8.70 -11.96 -17.26
CA LEU A 210 -7.96 -10.74 -17.55
C LEU A 210 -6.85 -10.60 -16.50
N GLU A 211 -5.61 -10.65 -16.97
CA GLU A 211 -4.40 -10.53 -16.17
C GLU A 211 -3.99 -9.06 -15.98
N ILE A 212 -3.93 -8.62 -14.73
CA ILE A 212 -3.62 -7.22 -14.37
C ILE A 212 -2.49 -7.24 -13.33
N PRO A 213 -1.26 -6.87 -13.71
CA PRO A 213 -0.21 -6.57 -12.73
C PRO A 213 -0.70 -5.51 -11.76
N LEU A 214 -0.40 -5.62 -10.46
CA LEU A 214 -0.96 -4.70 -9.45
C LEU A 214 -0.74 -3.22 -9.80
N VAL A 215 0.44 -2.87 -10.32
CA VAL A 215 0.75 -1.49 -10.74
C VAL A 215 -0.09 -0.99 -11.91
N ASN A 216 -0.74 -1.87 -12.67
CA ASN A 216 -1.63 -1.49 -13.78
C ASN A 216 -3.09 -1.29 -13.35
N LEU A 217 -3.43 -1.54 -12.09
CA LEU A 217 -4.81 -1.41 -11.60
C LEU A 217 -5.37 0.01 -11.76
N TRP A 218 -4.52 1.05 -11.69
CA TRP A 218 -4.94 2.45 -11.90
C TRP A 218 -5.59 2.69 -13.27
N LYS A 219 -5.23 1.89 -14.29
CA LYS A 219 -5.82 1.98 -15.64
C LYS A 219 -7.33 1.72 -15.62
N TYR A 220 -7.83 1.01 -14.61
CA TYR A 220 -9.25 0.72 -14.41
C TYR A 220 -9.98 1.77 -13.57
N LYS A 221 -9.35 2.93 -13.30
CA LYS A 221 -10.05 4.13 -12.85
C LYS A 221 -11.09 4.59 -13.89
N ASN A 222 -10.74 4.50 -15.17
CA ASN A 222 -11.56 4.97 -16.29
C ASN A 222 -11.98 3.85 -17.27
N ASN A 223 -11.57 2.60 -17.00
CA ASN A 223 -11.89 1.44 -17.81
C ASN A 223 -12.62 0.40 -16.95
N SER A 224 -13.52 -0.36 -17.55
CA SER A 224 -14.26 -1.39 -16.85
C SER A 224 -13.52 -2.73 -16.84
N PHE A 225 -13.75 -3.50 -15.79
CA PHE A 225 -13.51 -4.94 -15.82
C PHE A 225 -14.48 -5.64 -16.78
N PRO A 226 -14.15 -6.86 -17.23
CA PRO A 226 -15.06 -7.68 -18.03
C PRO A 226 -16.43 -7.77 -17.37
N THR A 227 -17.49 -7.67 -18.17
CA THR A 227 -18.91 -7.75 -17.74
C THR A 227 -19.42 -6.67 -16.79
N LEU A 228 -18.55 -5.78 -16.28
CA LEU A 228 -18.92 -4.73 -15.35
C LEU A 228 -19.00 -3.37 -16.05
N THR A 229 -19.78 -2.45 -15.48
CA THR A 229 -19.72 -1.03 -15.80
C THR A 229 -18.53 -0.36 -15.12
N ASN A 230 -18.19 0.87 -15.50
CA ASN A 230 -17.15 1.64 -14.81
C ASN A 230 -17.47 1.86 -13.32
N GLU A 231 -18.74 2.09 -12.98
CA GLU A 231 -19.17 2.29 -11.60
C GLU A 231 -19.02 1.01 -10.76
N GLN A 232 -19.46 -0.13 -11.31
CA GLN A 232 -19.32 -1.45 -10.69
C GLN A 232 -17.84 -1.81 -10.53
N THR A 233 -17.03 -1.54 -11.55
CA THR A 233 -15.57 -1.73 -11.50
C THR A 233 -14.96 -0.91 -10.38
N ARG A 234 -15.35 0.36 -10.25
CA ARG A 234 -14.87 1.24 -9.18
C ARG A 234 -15.21 0.67 -7.79
N GLN A 235 -16.42 0.16 -7.59
CA GLN A 235 -16.82 -0.50 -6.35
C GLN A 235 -15.96 -1.73 -6.06
N VAL A 236 -15.80 -2.60 -7.05
CA VAL A 236 -15.03 -3.84 -6.93
C VAL A 236 -13.56 -3.54 -6.61
N ILE A 237 -12.98 -2.48 -7.18
CA ILE A 237 -11.63 -2.01 -6.87
C ILE A 237 -11.51 -1.52 -5.43
N GLY A 238 -12.51 -0.81 -4.90
CA GLY A 238 -12.49 -0.36 -3.49
C GLY A 238 -12.44 -1.54 -2.52
N GLN A 239 -13.26 -2.56 -2.78
CA GLN A 239 -13.25 -3.83 -2.02
C GLN A 239 -11.93 -4.60 -2.18
N LEU A 240 -11.34 -4.58 -3.38
CA LEU A 240 -10.06 -5.20 -3.66
C LEU A 240 -8.93 -4.56 -2.85
N TRP A 241 -8.91 -3.22 -2.76
CA TRP A 241 -7.93 -2.49 -1.96
C TRP A 241 -8.08 -2.72 -0.47
N GLU A 242 -9.31 -2.88 0.06
CA GLU A 242 -9.53 -3.34 1.44
C GLU A 242 -8.85 -4.71 1.67
N GLY A 243 -9.05 -5.66 0.74
CA GLY A 243 -8.42 -6.97 0.79
C GLY A 243 -6.90 -6.92 0.71
N LEU A 244 -6.34 -6.15 -0.24
CA LEU A 244 -4.90 -5.94 -0.39
C LEU A 244 -4.29 -5.28 0.86
N TYR A 245 -4.96 -4.26 1.41
CA TYR A 245 -4.50 -3.58 2.60
C TYR A 245 -4.33 -4.56 3.77
N LYS A 246 -5.36 -5.36 4.02
CA LYS A 246 -5.41 -6.30 5.13
C LYS A 246 -4.44 -7.48 4.99
N ASN A 247 -4.16 -7.93 3.77
CA ASN A 247 -3.44 -9.21 3.57
C ASN A 247 -2.07 -9.06 2.89
N TYR A 248 -1.69 -7.85 2.48
CA TYR A 248 -0.42 -7.59 1.80
C TYR A 248 0.29 -6.36 2.35
N VAL A 249 -0.44 -5.25 2.57
CA VAL A 249 0.17 -3.98 3.03
C VAL A 249 0.49 -4.00 4.52
N THR A 250 -0.44 -4.43 5.37
CA THR A 250 -0.27 -4.49 6.83
C THR A 250 0.64 -5.65 7.24
N GLY A 251 0.53 -6.77 6.53
CA GLY A 251 1.36 -7.96 6.69
C GLY A 251 0.72 -9.15 5.96
N ILE A 252 1.53 -10.14 5.62
CA ILE A 252 1.07 -11.41 5.04
C ILE A 252 0.92 -12.42 6.19
N PRO A 253 -0.30 -12.93 6.47
CA PRO A 253 -0.52 -13.90 7.53
C PRO A 253 0.25 -15.20 7.28
N SER A 254 0.87 -15.76 8.33
CA SER A 254 1.49 -17.09 8.30
C SER A 254 0.83 -18.03 9.31
N HIS A 255 0.96 -19.35 9.10
CA HIS A 255 0.39 -20.40 9.94
C HIS A 255 0.89 -20.43 11.39
N ASN A 256 1.98 -19.72 11.70
CA ASN A 256 2.64 -19.71 13.01
C ASN A 256 2.47 -18.39 13.80
N ASP A 257 1.38 -17.64 13.57
CA ASP A 257 1.12 -16.31 14.19
C ASP A 257 2.22 -15.27 13.94
N HIS A 258 3.06 -15.49 12.93
CA HIS A 258 4.04 -14.52 12.43
C HIS A 258 3.49 -13.82 11.20
N GLU A 259 3.55 -12.49 11.17
CA GLU A 259 3.22 -11.70 9.98
C GLU A 259 4.51 -11.36 9.21
N PHE A 260 4.56 -11.74 7.94
CA PHE A 260 5.66 -11.34 7.07
C PHE A 260 5.39 -9.97 6.44
N LYS A 261 6.40 -9.11 6.37
CA LYS A 261 6.32 -7.90 5.54
C LYS A 261 6.51 -8.29 4.08
N ALA A 262 5.67 -7.77 3.19
CA ALA A 262 5.76 -8.00 1.74
C ALA A 262 7.00 -7.36 1.05
N ILE A 263 7.86 -6.67 1.79
CA ILE A 263 9.05 -6.03 1.20
C ILE A 263 9.96 -7.10 0.57
N ASN A 264 10.46 -6.78 -0.62
CA ASN A 264 11.24 -7.64 -1.52
C ASN A 264 10.51 -8.84 -2.12
N THR A 265 9.18 -8.96 -1.98
CA THR A 265 8.40 -9.94 -2.76
C THR A 265 8.14 -9.42 -4.18
N TYR A 266 7.91 -10.33 -5.12
CA TYR A 266 7.50 -9.98 -6.48
C TYR A 266 6.07 -9.42 -6.51
N MET A 267 5.81 -8.56 -7.49
CA MET A 267 4.54 -7.89 -7.71
C MET A 267 3.38 -8.88 -7.79
N PRO A 268 2.29 -8.66 -7.03
CA PRO A 268 1.08 -9.44 -7.16
C PRO A 268 0.47 -9.31 -8.56
N ILE A 269 -0.18 -10.39 -9.01
CA ILE A 269 -1.04 -10.36 -10.20
C ILE A 269 -2.51 -10.48 -9.77
N ILE A 270 -3.35 -9.65 -10.37
CA ILE A 270 -4.80 -9.67 -10.22
C ILE A 270 -5.37 -10.39 -11.45
N LEU A 271 -6.23 -11.36 -11.20
CA LEU A 271 -6.91 -12.15 -12.23
C LEU A 271 -8.41 -11.90 -12.13
N VAL A 272 -8.96 -11.19 -13.11
CA VAL A 272 -10.41 -10.92 -13.16
C VAL A 272 -11.06 -11.93 -14.09
N ASP A 273 -11.98 -12.73 -13.56
CA ASP A 273 -12.69 -13.75 -14.33
C ASP A 273 -13.47 -13.11 -15.49
N HIS A 274 -13.28 -13.62 -16.71
CA HIS A 274 -14.00 -13.16 -17.89
C HIS A 274 -15.53 -13.32 -17.78
N LYS A 275 -16.01 -14.20 -16.89
CA LYS A 275 -17.44 -14.36 -16.61
C LYS A 275 -17.98 -13.42 -15.54
N GLY A 276 -17.10 -12.67 -14.85
CA GLY A 276 -17.49 -11.71 -13.83
C GLY A 276 -17.90 -12.34 -12.50
N GLU A 277 -17.46 -13.55 -12.16
CA GLU A 277 -17.82 -14.19 -10.88
C GLU A 277 -16.82 -13.88 -9.77
N PHE A 278 -15.52 -13.94 -10.07
CA PHE A 278 -14.45 -13.83 -9.09
C PHE A 278 -13.27 -12.96 -9.55
N ILE A 279 -12.56 -12.41 -8.57
CA ILE A 279 -11.23 -11.86 -8.72
C ILE A 279 -10.28 -12.65 -7.81
N PHE A 280 -9.14 -13.05 -8.37
CA PHE A 280 -8.05 -13.61 -7.60
C PHE A 280 -6.89 -12.62 -7.52
N VAL A 281 -6.20 -12.58 -6.38
CA VAL A 281 -4.89 -11.93 -6.26
C VAL A 281 -3.88 -12.97 -5.85
N LEU A 282 -2.84 -13.15 -6.67
CA LEU A 282 -1.80 -14.15 -6.44
C LEU A 282 -0.47 -13.47 -6.09
N PHE A 283 0.18 -13.95 -5.03
CA PHE A 283 1.53 -13.54 -4.66
C PHE A 283 2.21 -14.62 -3.81
N LYS A 284 3.51 -14.45 -3.52
CA LYS A 284 4.25 -15.22 -2.54
C LYS A 284 4.70 -14.33 -1.39
N ASP A 285 4.84 -14.93 -0.22
CA ASP A 285 5.49 -14.27 0.92
C ASP A 285 7.03 -14.38 0.84
N PRO A 286 7.78 -13.72 1.74
CA PRO A 286 9.24 -13.80 1.78
C PRO A 286 9.81 -15.21 2.01
N SER A 287 9.03 -16.16 2.54
CA SER A 287 9.43 -17.55 2.68
C SER A 287 9.27 -18.35 1.38
N GLY A 288 8.60 -17.78 0.39
CA GLY A 288 8.27 -18.41 -0.88
C GLY A 288 6.94 -19.17 -0.86
N GLN A 289 6.16 -19.09 0.23
CA GLN A 289 4.83 -19.71 0.29
C GLN A 289 3.88 -18.97 -0.65
N HIS A 290 3.07 -19.73 -1.41
CA HIS A 290 2.05 -19.17 -2.30
C HIS A 290 0.82 -18.71 -1.51
N HIS A 291 0.29 -17.55 -1.88
CA HIS A 291 -0.90 -16.93 -1.30
C HIS A 291 -1.90 -16.59 -2.40
N ARG A 292 -3.19 -16.73 -2.09
CA ARG A 292 -4.30 -16.37 -2.99
C ARG A 292 -5.40 -15.67 -2.19
N LEU A 293 -5.69 -14.44 -2.58
CA LEU A 293 -6.91 -13.75 -2.15
C LEU A 293 -8.02 -14.06 -3.14
N ILE A 294 -9.23 -14.25 -2.64
CA ILE A 294 -10.42 -14.51 -3.45
C ILE A 294 -11.46 -13.45 -3.09
N GLN A 295 -11.90 -12.70 -4.09
CA GLN A 295 -13.03 -11.78 -3.97
C GLN A 295 -14.13 -12.24 -4.92
N ARG A 296 -15.34 -12.41 -4.39
CA ARG A 296 -16.53 -12.60 -5.23
C ARG A 296 -17.00 -11.25 -5.75
N ILE A 297 -17.27 -11.16 -7.04
CA ILE A 297 -17.86 -9.95 -7.63
C ILE A 297 -19.33 -9.89 -7.18
N PRO A 298 -19.81 -8.74 -6.67
CA PRO A 298 -21.21 -8.59 -6.25
C PRO A 298 -22.20 -8.84 -7.39
N ASP A 299 -23.37 -9.40 -7.06
CA ASP A 299 -24.47 -9.52 -8.01
C ASP A 299 -25.13 -8.15 -8.18
N PHE A 300 -24.93 -7.53 -9.35
CA PHE A 300 -25.52 -6.25 -9.71
C PHE A 300 -26.82 -6.46 -10.53
N SER A 301 -27.84 -7.02 -9.89
CA SER A 301 -29.18 -7.22 -10.48
C SER A 301 -30.14 -6.09 -10.14
#